data_AF-A0A6B2DP38-F1
#
_entry.id   AF-A0A6B2DP38-F1
#
_cell.length_a   1.000
_cell.length_b   1.000
_cell.length_c   1.000
_cell.angle_alpha   90.00
_cell.angle_beta   90.00
_cell.angle_gamma   90.00
#
_symmetry.space_group_name_H-M   'P 1'
#
loop_
_entity.id
_entity.type
_entity.pdbx_description
1 polymer ?
#
loop_
_entity_poly.entity_id
_entity_poly.type
_entity_poly.pdbx_seq_one_letter_code
_entity_poly.pdbx_strand_id
1 'polypeptide(L)'
;MDPRMAELLTPYLKFLNGRELGPDDSLRECGLDSMQSINVLFEIEDVFGVSLPDEDITDATFATGGTLWTAVAAQLERQGVSS
;
A
#
# COMPACT_ATOMS: atom_id res chain seq x y z
N MET A 1 -2.24 0.37 -10.60
CA MET A 1 -1.39 0.14 -9.41
C MET A 1 0.03 -0.11 -9.90
N ASP A 2 1.05 0.43 -9.24
CA ASP A 2 2.46 0.22 -9.60
C ASP A 2 2.91 -1.20 -9.24
N PRO A 3 3.72 -1.87 -10.08
CA PRO A 3 4.18 -3.24 -9.81
C PRO A 3 4.99 -3.37 -8.52
N ARG A 4 5.78 -2.35 -8.14
CA ARG A 4 6.55 -2.36 -6.89
C ARG A 4 5.63 -2.44 -5.68
N MET A 5 4.44 -1.84 -5.76
CA MET A 5 3.42 -1.93 -4.73
C MET A 5 2.91 -3.36 -4.57
N ALA A 6 2.62 -4.03 -5.69
CA ALA A 6 2.18 -5.43 -5.69
C ALA A 6 3.26 -6.34 -5.06
N GLU A 7 4.52 -6.14 -5.46
CA GLU A 7 5.66 -6.91 -4.95
C GLU A 7 5.88 -6.70 -3.45
N LEU A 8 5.75 -5.46 -2.96
CA LEU A 8 5.85 -5.12 -1.54
C LEU A 8 4.72 -5.76 -0.71
N LEU A 9 3.49 -5.77 -1.23
CA LEU A 9 2.34 -6.32 -0.52
C LEU A 9 2.30 -7.85 -0.52
N THR A 10 2.76 -8.49 -1.60
CA THR A 10 2.75 -9.95 -1.77
C THR A 10 3.23 -10.76 -0.55
N PRO A 11 4.37 -10.45 0.11
CA PRO A 11 4.82 -11.20 1.29
C PRO A 11 3.87 -11.10 2.49
N TYR A 12 3.03 -10.07 2.59
CA TYR A 12 2.05 -9.91 3.66
C TYR A 12 0.72 -10.62 3.37
N LEU A 13 0.45 -10.94 2.10
CA LEU A 13 -0.84 -11.44 1.62
C LEU A 13 -0.85 -12.96 1.45
N LYS A 14 -0.94 -13.67 2.58
CA LYS A 14 -0.93 -15.14 2.65
C LYS A 14 -2.02 -15.84 1.82
N PHE A 15 -3.11 -15.15 1.48
CA PHE A 15 -4.22 -15.72 0.73
C PHE A 15 -4.19 -15.39 -0.78
N LEU A 16 -3.13 -14.74 -1.30
CA LEU A 16 -2.96 -14.61 -2.75
C LEU A 16 -2.81 -15.97 -3.43
N ASN A 17 -2.31 -17.01 -2.76
CA ASN A 17 -2.15 -18.36 -3.33
C ASN A 17 -1.39 -18.36 -4.68
N GLY A 18 -0.44 -17.44 -4.86
CA GLY A 18 0.35 -17.31 -6.09
C GLY A 18 -0.36 -16.60 -7.26
N ARG A 19 -1.54 -15.99 -7.03
CA ARG A 19 -2.15 -15.07 -8.00
C ARG A 19 -1.50 -13.68 -7.92
N GLU A 20 -1.70 -12.90 -8.97
CA GLU A 20 -1.33 -11.48 -8.99
C GLU A 20 -2.34 -10.66 -8.16
N LEU A 21 -1.83 -9.69 -7.39
CA LEU A 21 -2.67 -8.76 -6.63
C LEU A 21 -3.29 -7.72 -7.57
N GLY A 22 -4.62 -7.75 -7.68
CA GLY A 22 -5.36 -6.72 -8.41
C GLY A 22 -5.48 -5.40 -7.63
N PRO A 23 -5.72 -4.27 -8.32
CA PRO A 23 -5.95 -2.99 -7.67
C PRO A 23 -7.22 -2.97 -6.80
N ASP A 24 -8.24 -3.73 -7.17
CA ASP A 24 -9.52 -3.83 -6.44
C ASP A 24 -9.56 -5.01 -5.45
N ASP A 25 -8.47 -5.79 -5.37
CA ASP A 25 -8.40 -6.91 -4.43
C ASP A 25 -8.28 -6.38 -3.00
N SER A 26 -9.14 -6.90 -2.12
CA SER A 26 -9.20 -6.53 -0.70
C SER A 26 -7.98 -7.05 0.04
N LEU A 27 -7.16 -6.16 0.58
CA LEU A 27 -5.93 -6.53 1.29
C LEU A 27 -6.25 -7.35 2.53
N ARG A 28 -7.35 -7.03 3.21
CA ARG A 28 -7.82 -7.77 4.40
C ARG A 28 -8.23 -9.19 4.05
N GLU A 29 -8.97 -9.36 2.95
CA GLU A 29 -9.37 -10.69 2.48
C GLU A 29 -8.18 -11.49 1.94
N CYS A 30 -7.17 -10.80 1.38
CA CYS A 30 -5.90 -11.38 0.98
C CYS A 30 -4.97 -11.71 2.17
N GLY A 31 -5.33 -11.29 3.39
CA GLY A 31 -4.72 -11.75 4.64
C GLY A 31 -3.88 -10.73 5.38
N LEU A 32 -3.96 -9.45 4.97
CA LEU A 32 -3.34 -8.33 5.67
C LEU A 32 -4.02 -8.08 7.02
N ASP A 33 -3.29 -8.32 8.10
CA ASP A 33 -3.73 -8.06 9.47
C ASP A 33 -3.30 -6.66 9.96
N SER A 34 -3.94 -6.12 11.00
CA SER A 34 -3.66 -4.77 11.52
C SER A 34 -2.19 -4.53 11.90
N MET A 35 -1.50 -5.53 12.45
CA MET A 35 -0.05 -5.41 12.73
C MET A 35 0.78 -5.39 11.45
N GLN A 36 0.34 -6.10 10.40
CA GLN A 36 1.03 -6.09 9.11
C GLN A 36 0.81 -4.77 8.37
N SER A 37 -0.36 -4.12 8.50
CA SER A 37 -0.60 -2.79 7.95
C SER A 37 0.45 -1.76 8.41
N ILE A 38 0.87 -1.85 9.68
CA ILE A 38 1.93 -0.99 10.23
C ILE A 38 3.28 -1.28 9.56
N ASN A 39 3.62 -2.56 9.36
CA ASN A 39 4.87 -2.92 8.67
C ASN A 39 4.86 -2.49 7.20
N VAL A 40 3.73 -2.70 6.51
CA VAL A 40 3.52 -2.26 5.13
C VAL A 40 3.68 -0.75 5.01
N LEU A 41 3.15 0.02 5.97
CA LEU A 41 3.34 1.46 6.02
C LEU A 41 4.83 1.82 6.06
N PHE A 42 5.60 1.24 6.99
CA PHE A 42 7.03 1.51 7.10
C PHE A 42 7.80 1.12 5.83
N GLU A 43 7.49 -0.03 5.22
CA GLU A 43 8.14 -0.45 3.97
C GLU A 43 7.80 0.49 2.80
N ILE A 44 6.57 0.98 2.73
CA ILE A 44 6.17 1.96 1.71
C ILE A 44 6.96 3.25 1.88
N GLU A 45 7.07 3.76 3.11
CA GLU A 45 7.83 4.98 3.39
C GLU A 45 9.32 4.81 3.04
N ASP A 46 9.91 3.65 3.34
CA ASP A 46 11.30 3.33 3.01
C ASP A 46 11.53 3.17 1.49
N VAL A 47 10.68 2.39 0.80
CA VAL A 47 10.84 2.06 -0.63
C VAL A 47 10.52 3.25 -1.53
N PHE A 48 9.47 4.01 -1.22
CA PHE A 48 9.03 5.13 -2.05
C PHE A 48 9.55 6.48 -1.56
N GLY A 49 10.17 6.56 -0.39
CA GLY A 49 10.64 7.81 0.20
C GLY A 49 9.50 8.78 0.55
N VAL A 50 8.27 8.25 0.70
CA VAL A 50 7.11 9.06 1.09
C VAL A 50 6.92 9.05 2.58
N SER A 51 6.12 9.99 3.10
CA SER A 51 5.52 9.84 4.41
C SER A 51 4.01 10.00 4.27
N LEU A 52 3.27 9.04 4.79
CA LEU A 52 1.81 9.05 4.78
C LEU A 52 1.32 9.70 6.07
N PRO A 53 0.59 10.83 6.01
CA PRO A 53 0.08 11.49 7.20
C PRO A 53 -0.99 10.61 7.88
N ASP A 54 -1.19 10.79 9.19
CA ASP A 54 -2.14 9.99 9.96
C ASP A 54 -3.58 10.07 9.42
N GLU A 55 -3.95 11.18 8.79
CA GLU A 55 -5.24 11.36 8.11
C GLU A 55 -5.45 10.41 6.94
N ASP A 56 -4.37 9.99 6.26
CA ASP A 56 -4.40 9.03 5.16
C ASP A 56 -4.35 7.58 5.67
N ILE A 57 -4.01 7.35 6.95
CA ILE A 57 -3.94 6.01 7.57
C ILE A 57 -5.33 5.59 8.04
N THR A 58 -6.19 5.24 7.09
CA THR A 58 -7.59 4.84 7.35
C THR A 58 -7.89 3.43 6.87
N ASP A 59 -8.94 2.81 7.43
CA ASP A 59 -9.46 1.54 6.92
C ASP A 59 -9.73 1.55 5.41
N ALA A 60 -10.15 2.70 4.86
CA ALA A 60 -10.42 2.86 3.43
C ALA A 60 -9.14 2.85 2.59
N THR A 61 -8.08 3.50 3.06
CA THR A 61 -6.78 3.49 2.38
C THR A 61 -6.20 2.08 2.32
N PHE A 62 -6.26 1.35 3.43
CA PHE A 62 -5.81 -0.04 3.54
C PHE A 62 -6.86 -1.08 3.06
N ALA A 63 -7.94 -0.64 2.41
CA ALA A 63 -8.97 -1.56 1.92
C ALA A 63 -8.44 -2.40 0.75
N THR A 64 -7.80 -1.77 -0.22
CA THR A 64 -7.32 -2.41 -1.45
C THR A 64 -5.91 -1.94 -1.81
N GLY A 65 -5.20 -2.70 -2.65
CA GLY A 65 -3.90 -2.27 -3.16
C GLY A 65 -3.99 -0.98 -3.97
N GLY A 66 -5.09 -0.77 -4.70
CA GLY A 66 -5.33 0.41 -5.51
C GLY A 66 -5.57 1.68 -4.69
N THR A 67 -6.37 1.59 -3.61
CA THR A 67 -6.59 2.74 -2.70
C THR A 67 -5.31 3.13 -1.98
N LEU A 68 -4.54 2.15 -1.52
CA LEU A 68 -3.27 2.40 -0.85
C LEU A 68 -2.26 3.04 -1.81
N TRP A 69 -2.15 2.52 -3.03
CA TRP A 69 -1.30 3.12 -4.07
C TRP A 69 -1.71 4.55 -4.41
N THR A 70 -3.01 4.86 -4.42
CA THR A 70 -3.50 6.22 -4.69
C THR A 70 -3.00 7.22 -3.65
N ALA A 71 -3.01 6.84 -2.36
CA ALA A 71 -2.46 7.69 -1.30
C ALA A 71 -0.94 7.90 -1.47
N VAL A 72 -0.19 6.84 -1.76
CA VAL A 72 1.27 6.91 -2.00
C VAL A 72 1.59 7.79 -3.21
N ALA A 73 0.89 7.59 -4.32
CA ALA A 73 1.07 8.36 -5.55
C ALA A 73 0.81 9.85 -5.32
N ALA A 74 -0.22 10.20 -4.56
CA ALA A 74 -0.51 11.59 -4.20
C ALA A 74 0.62 12.24 -3.40
N GLN A 75 1.26 11.49 -2.49
CA GLN A 75 2.42 11.99 -1.74
C GLN A 75 3.67 12.12 -2.63
N LEU A 76 3.92 11.15 -3.52
CA LEU A 76 5.01 11.23 -4.50
C LEU A 76 4.88 12.48 -5.40
N GLU A 77 3.68 12.78 -5.89
CA GLU A 77 3.43 13.97 -6.70
C GLU A 77 3.69 15.25 -5.91
N ARG A 78 3.23 15.33 -4.66
CA ARG A 78 3.47 16.49 -3.78
C ARG A 78 4.95 16.75 -3.55
N GLN A 79 5.75 15.70 -3.38
CA GLN A 79 7.19 15.83 -3.24
C GLN A 79 7.87 16.24 -4.56
N GLY A 80 7.42 15.68 -5.69
CA GLY A 80 7.95 16.02 -7.02
C GLY A 80 7.63 17.43 -7.50
N VAL A 81 6.55 18.04 -7.00
CA VAL A 81 6.18 19.44 -7.29
C VAL A 81 7.07 20.46 -6.55
N SER A 82 7.95 20.00 -5.65
CA SER A 82 8.88 20.87 -4.91
C SER A 82 10.21 21.15 -5.62
N SER A 83 10.29 20.96 -6.95
CA SER A 83 11.48 21.26 -7.78
C SER A 83 11.37 22.55 -8.58
#